data_AF-A0A2E3ER13-F1
#
_entry.id   AF-A0A2E3ER13-F1
#
_cell.length_a   1.000
_cell.length_b   1.000
_cell.length_c   1.000
_cell.angle_alpha   90.00
_cell.angle_beta   90.00
_cell.angle_gamma   90.00
#
_symmetry.space_group_name_H-M   'P 1'
#
loop_
_entity.id
_entity.type
_entity.pdbx_description
1 polymer ?
#
loop_
_entity_poly.entity_id
_entity_poly.type
_entity_poly.pdbx_seq_one_letter_code
_entity_poly.pdbx_strand_id
1 'polypeptide(L)'
;MEGRPVENLRGQQIGQIDNLVPGVRDQNVYAVIGVGGTLGLGEKKVAVPVEQLRQDNDNGVILMSEKTESELANMPAWEEGSDLYEPYTGKGENPWKTSQ
;
A
#
# COMPACT_ATOMS: atom_id res chain seq x y z
N MET A 1 -3.84 -7.32 7.35
CA MET A 1 -3.23 -6.04 6.91
C MET A 1 -3.71 -5.74 5.52
N GLU A 2 -3.70 -6.76 4.66
CA GLU A 2 -4.63 -6.87 3.55
C GLU A 2 -6.06 -6.51 4.03
N GLY A 3 -6.78 -5.73 3.22
CA GLY A 3 -8.12 -5.28 3.51
C GLY A 3 -8.23 -4.05 4.42
N ARG A 4 -7.12 -3.46 4.89
CA ARG A 4 -7.17 -2.25 5.73
C ARG A 4 -7.42 -1.00 4.88
N PRO A 5 -8.35 -0.11 5.28
CA PRO A 5 -8.56 1.15 4.57
C PRO A 5 -7.31 2.03 4.71
N VAL A 6 -6.97 2.73 3.62
CA VAL A 6 -5.94 3.76 3.63
C VAL A 6 -6.61 5.12 3.60
N GLU A 7 -6.31 5.95 4.59
CA GLU A 7 -6.79 7.33 4.66
C GLU A 7 -5.66 8.32 4.45
N ASN A 8 -5.97 9.49 3.91
CA ASN A 8 -5.02 10.61 3.88
C ASN A 8 -5.08 11.45 5.17
N LEU A 9 -4.24 12.47 5.29
CA LEU A 9 -4.23 13.39 6.43
C LEU A 9 -5.53 14.21 6.60
N ARG A 10 -6.43 14.17 5.62
CA ARG A 10 -7.75 14.81 5.67
C ARG A 10 -8.84 13.87 6.19
N GLY A 11 -8.49 12.64 6.59
CA GLY A 11 -9.44 11.61 7.02
C GLY A 11 -10.29 11.07 5.87
N GLN A 12 -9.82 11.21 4.62
CA GLN A 12 -10.51 10.67 3.45
C GLN A 12 -9.92 9.31 3.12
N GLN A 13 -10.77 8.30 2.99
CA GLN A 13 -10.37 7.01 2.43
C GLN A 13 -9.98 7.20 0.96
N ILE A 14 -8.77 6.75 0.61
CA ILE A 14 -8.14 6.91 -0.70
C ILE A 14 -7.74 5.57 -1.34
N GLY A 15 -7.98 4.47 -0.65
CA GLY A 15 -7.70 3.13 -1.14
C GLY A 15 -7.77 2.07 -0.05
N GLN A 16 -7.22 0.90 -0.36
CA GLN A 16 -7.13 -0.24 0.54
C GLN A 16 -5.76 -0.92 0.38
N ILE A 17 -5.19 -1.43 1.47
CA ILE A 17 -3.97 -2.24 1.37
C ILE A 17 -4.33 -3.60 0.79
N ASP A 18 -3.70 -3.92 -0.33
CA ASP A 18 -3.78 -5.22 -0.99
C ASP A 18 -2.69 -6.16 -0.50
N ASN A 19 -1.44 -5.69 -0.49
CA ASN A 19 -0.29 -6.53 -0.18
C ASN A 19 0.92 -5.70 0.25
N LEU A 20 1.98 -6.34 0.78
CA LEU A 20 3.27 -5.73 1.08
C LEU A 20 4.36 -6.43 0.28
N VAL A 21 5.17 -5.65 -0.42
CA VAL A 21 6.22 -6.15 -1.30
C VAL A 21 7.58 -5.52 -0.96
N PRO A 22 8.64 -6.31 -0.79
CA PRO A 22 9.99 -5.78 -0.70
C PRO A 22 10.45 -5.20 -2.04
N GLY A 23 11.14 -4.06 -2.00
CA GLY A 23 11.81 -3.48 -3.15
C GLY A 23 13.11 -4.21 -3.47
N VAL A 24 13.31 -4.57 -4.73
CA VAL A 24 14.52 -5.30 -5.20
C VAL A 24 15.77 -4.42 -5.13
N ARG A 25 15.60 -3.10 -5.24
CA ARG A 25 16.71 -2.15 -5.43
C ARG A 25 17.12 -1.39 -4.18
N ASP A 26 16.22 -1.26 -3.20
CA ASP A 26 16.37 -0.26 -2.14
C ASP A 26 16.11 -0.79 -0.71
N GLN A 27 16.02 -2.10 -0.51
CA GLN A 27 15.76 -2.75 0.80
C GLN A 27 14.50 -2.24 1.54
N ASN A 28 13.70 -1.40 0.90
CA ASN A 28 12.50 -0.83 1.46
C ASN A 28 11.33 -1.79 1.30
N VAL A 29 10.37 -1.72 2.22
CA VAL A 29 9.08 -2.40 2.06
C VAL A 29 8.08 -1.40 1.48
N TYR A 30 7.27 -1.86 0.55
CA TYR A 30 6.22 -1.09 -0.09
C TYR A 30 4.86 -1.70 0.23
N ALA A 31 3.88 -0.86 0.52
CA ALA A 31 2.49 -1.26 0.49
C ALA A 31 1.93 -1.11 -0.91
N VAL A 32 1.37 -2.21 -1.43
CA VAL A 32 0.52 -2.19 -2.61
C VAL A 32 -0.87 -1.75 -2.16
N ILE A 33 -1.30 -0.60 -2.67
CA ILE A 33 -2.58 0.02 -2.37
C ILE A 33 -3.45 -0.09 -3.62
N GLY A 34 -4.62 -0.70 -3.48
CA GLY A 34 -5.69 -0.67 -4.47
C GLY A 34 -6.41 0.68 -4.43
N VAL A 35 -6.49 1.36 -5.57
CA VAL A 35 -7.05 2.71 -5.72
C VAL A 35 -8.07 2.71 -6.85
N GLY A 36 -9.28 3.16 -6.54
CA GLY A 36 -10.40 3.18 -7.48
C GLY A 36 -10.95 1.80 -7.85
N GLY A 37 -12.03 1.78 -8.61
CA GLY A 37 -12.73 0.54 -8.97
C GLY A 37 -13.53 -0.06 -7.81
N THR A 38 -14.48 -0.94 -8.11
CA THR A 38 -15.10 -1.79 -7.10
C THR A 38 -14.32 -3.10 -7.06
N LEU A 39 -13.71 -3.42 -5.91
CA LEU A 39 -13.10 -4.73 -5.56
C LEU A 39 -12.91 -5.68 -6.75
N GLY A 40 -11.80 -5.53 -7.49
CA GLY A 40 -11.32 -6.51 -8.47
C GLY A 40 -11.38 -6.10 -9.95
N LEU A 41 -12.29 -5.22 -10.40
CA LEU A 41 -12.33 -4.76 -11.79
C LEU A 41 -12.09 -3.25 -11.90
N GLY A 42 -11.04 -2.87 -12.62
CA GLY A 42 -10.66 -1.47 -12.84
C GLY A 42 -9.95 -0.81 -11.65
N GLU A 43 -9.61 -1.59 -10.62
CA GLU A 43 -8.75 -1.13 -9.54
C GLU A 43 -7.31 -0.98 -10.04
N LYS A 44 -6.70 0.16 -9.73
CA LYS A 44 -5.29 0.38 -10.00
C LYS A 44 -4.49 0.13 -8.75
N LYS A 45 -3.45 -0.70 -8.87
CA LYS A 45 -2.51 -0.96 -7.79
C LYS A 45 -1.36 0.03 -7.85
N VAL A 46 -1.00 0.61 -6.72
CA VAL A 46 0.14 1.52 -6.59
C VAL A 46 1.02 1.11 -5.43
N ALA A 47 2.33 1.19 -5.60
CA ALA A 47 3.29 0.89 -4.53
C ALA A 47 3.66 2.18 -3.80
N VAL A 48 3.48 2.19 -2.48
CA VAL A 48 3.83 3.30 -1.59
C VAL A 48 4.79 2.81 -0.52
N PRO A 49 5.94 3.48 -0.29
CA PRO A 49 6.86 3.10 0.78
C PRO A 49 6.15 3.07 2.13
N VAL A 50 6.35 2.01 2.92
CA VAL A 50 5.72 1.88 4.24
C VAL A 50 6.10 2.98 5.20
N GLU A 51 7.25 3.63 4.99
CA GLU A 51 7.70 4.80 5.75
C GLU A 51 6.82 6.03 5.56
N GLN A 52 6.04 6.10 4.48
CA GLN A 52 5.05 7.15 4.26
C GLN A 52 3.69 6.79 4.89
N LEU A 53 3.57 5.61 5.47
CA LEU A 53 2.36 5.09 6.06
C LEU A 53 2.51 5.01 7.58
N ARG A 54 1.43 5.33 8.28
CA ARG A 54 1.33 5.19 9.72
C ARG A 54 0.17 4.27 10.05
N GLN A 55 0.41 3.27 10.89
CA GLN A 55 -0.69 2.45 11.41
C GLN A 55 -1.58 3.30 12.32
N ASP A 56 -2.89 3.23 12.08
CA ASP A 56 -3.88 3.82 12.95
C ASP A 56 -4.35 2.82 14.02
N ASN A 57 -4.84 3.35 15.14
CA ASN A 57 -5.27 2.55 16.29
C ASN A 57 -6.53 1.72 15.97
N ASP A 58 -7.39 2.18 15.05
CA ASP A 58 -8.66 1.55 14.67
C ASP A 58 -8.52 0.55 13.50
N ASN A 59 -7.37 -0.11 13.39
CA ASN A 59 -7.03 -1.05 12.30
C ASN A 59 -6.92 -0.44 10.89
N GLY A 60 -6.96 0.89 10.75
CA GLY A 60 -6.68 1.60 9.50
C GLY A 60 -5.19 1.88 9.27
N VAL A 61 -4.87 2.46 8.11
CA VAL A 61 -3.55 3.00 7.79
C VAL A 61 -3.69 4.41 7.25
N ILE A 62 -2.86 5.33 7.75
CA ILE A 62 -2.84 6.72 7.32
C ILE A 62 -1.63 6.94 6.42
N LEU A 63 -1.88 7.37 5.18
CA LEU A 63 -0.88 7.97 4.32
C LEU A 63 -0.52 9.36 4.88
N MET A 64 0.75 9.58 5.18
CA MET A 64 1.28 10.84 5.70
C MET A 64 1.40 11.91 4.61
N SER A 65 0.32 12.11 3.85
CA SER A 65 0.17 13.09 2.77
C SER A 65 -1.30 13.49 2.65
N GLU A 66 -1.57 14.63 2.02
CA GLU A 66 -2.93 15.09 1.70
C GLU A 66 -3.41 14.62 0.31
N LYS A 67 -2.63 13.77 -0.36
CA LYS A 67 -2.98 13.20 -1.67
C LYS A 67 -4.38 12.62 -1.67
N THR A 68 -5.09 12.88 -2.76
CA THR A 68 -6.43 12.34 -3.04
C THR A 68 -6.34 11.00 -3.77
N GLU A 69 -7.43 10.23 -3.75
CA GLU A 69 -7.54 8.98 -4.52
C GLU A 69 -7.12 9.16 -5.99
N SER A 70 -7.58 10.23 -6.64
CA SER A 70 -7.24 10.53 -8.04
C SER A 70 -5.74 10.80 -8.24
N GLU A 71 -5.06 11.42 -7.26
CA GLU A 71 -3.62 11.62 -7.34
C GLU A 71 -2.85 10.30 -7.19
N LEU A 72 -3.29 9.40 -6.29
CA LEU A 72 -2.72 8.06 -6.24
C LEU A 72 -3.00 7.30 -7.54
N ALA A 73 -4.21 7.39 -8.10
CA ALA A 73 -4.55 6.75 -9.36
C ALA A 73 -3.71 7.26 -10.56
N ASN A 74 -3.06 8.42 -10.45
CA ASN A 74 -2.13 8.93 -11.46
C ASN A 74 -0.68 8.50 -11.25
N MET A 75 -0.34 7.85 -10.14
CA MET A 75 1.00 7.30 -9.89
C MET A 75 1.31 6.12 -10.83
N PRO A 76 2.58 5.75 -11.02
CA PRO A 76 2.94 4.53 -11.72
C PRO A 76 2.22 3.30 -11.14
N ALA A 77 1.67 2.45 -12.01
CA ALA A 77 1.04 1.23 -11.57
C ALA A 77 2.10 0.28 -10.99
N TRP A 78 1.74 -0.38 -9.89
CA TRP A 78 2.43 -1.58 -9.46
C TRP A 78 2.00 -2.74 -10.36
N GLU A 79 2.97 -3.48 -10.88
CA GLU A 79 2.75 -4.64 -11.74
C GLU A 79 3.37 -5.87 -11.08
N GLU A 80 2.56 -6.92 -10.94
CA GLU A 80 3.01 -8.21 -10.41
C GLU A 80 4.08 -8.81 -11.33
N GLY A 81 5.19 -9.28 -10.76
CA GLY A 81 6.29 -9.87 -11.52
C GLY A 81 7.22 -8.86 -12.21
N SER A 82 7.12 -7.56 -11.90
CA SER A 82 8.10 -6.57 -12.34
C SER A 82 9.45 -6.72 -11.61
N ASP A 83 10.56 -6.41 -12.30
CA ASP A 83 11.93 -6.45 -11.75
C ASP A 83 12.21 -5.40 -10.65
N LEU A 84 11.18 -4.69 -10.20
CA LEU A 84 11.25 -3.68 -9.16
C LEU A 84 10.89 -4.23 -7.78
N TYR A 85 10.11 -5.33 -7.71
CA TYR A 85 9.58 -5.88 -6.47
C TYR A 85 9.82 -7.39 -6.37
N GLU A 86 10.07 -7.87 -5.16
CA GLU A 86 10.18 -9.30 -4.93
C GLU A 86 8.79 -9.96 -4.91
N PRO A 87 8.64 -11.18 -5.46
CA PRO A 87 7.38 -11.90 -5.38
C PRO A 87 7.01 -12.13 -3.91
N TYR A 88 5.77 -11.82 -3.55
CA TYR A 88 5.29 -12.01 -2.19
C TYR A 88 5.22 -13.50 -1.87
N THR A 89 6.17 -13.99 -1.07
CA THR A 89 6.24 -15.41 -0.68
C THR A 89 5.43 -15.71 0.59
N GLY A 90 4.71 -14.72 1.15
CA GLY A 90 4.08 -14.82 2.47
C GLY A 90 5.07 -14.95 3.64
N LYS A 91 6.38 -14.94 3.36
CA LYS A 91 7.47 -15.01 4.34
C LYS A 91 8.22 -13.68 4.52
N GLY A 92 7.76 -12.61 3.85
CA GLY A 92 8.25 -11.27 4.15
C GLY A 92 7.82 -10.87 5.56
N GLU A 93 8.77 -10.40 6.36
CA GLU A 93 8.45 -9.81 7.66
C GLU A 93 7.53 -8.63 7.40
N ASN A 94 6.31 -8.69 7.93
CA ASN A 94 5.40 -7.57 7.86
C ASN A 94 5.96 -6.45 8.76
N PRO A 95 6.34 -5.28 8.20
CA PRO A 95 7.05 -4.24 8.94
C PRO A 95 6.25 -3.65 10.12
N TRP A 96 4.92 -3.85 10.15
CA TRP A 96 4.09 -3.43 11.27
C TRP A 96 3.64 -4.59 12.19
N LYS A 97 4.11 -5.81 11.94
CA LYS A 97 4.09 -6.87 12.95
C LYS A 97 5.41 -6.80 13.72
N THR A 98 5.46 -5.96 14.75
CA THR A 98 6.46 -6.17 15.80
C THR A 98 6.20 -7.54 16.43
N SER A 99 7.24 -8.34 16.59
CA SER A 99 7.18 -9.67 17.20
C SER A 99 6.38 -9.61 18.51
N GLN A 100 5.29 -10.38 18.59
CA GLN A 100 4.81 -10.84 19.89
C GLN A 100 5.77 -11.89 20.44
#